data_AF-A0A914Y4V9-F1
#
_entry.id   AF-A0A914Y4V9-F1
#
_cell.length_a   1.000
_cell.length_b   1.000
_cell.length_c   1.000
_cell.angle_alpha   90.00
_cell.angle_beta   90.00
_cell.angle_gamma   90.00
#
_symmetry.space_group_name_H-M   'P 1'
#
loop_
_entity.id
_entity.type
_entity.pdbx_description
1 polymer ?
#
loop_
_entity_poly.entity_id
_entity_poly.type
_entity_poly.pdbx_seq_one_letter_code
_entity_poly.pdbx_strand_id
1 'polypeptide(L)'
;MSKKGNYFAYIANTLVSWGYKRGKNLVGAPFDWRKSPLELLDFYATLKSLIQRVYYYNHETPVVILGHSMGNPVMNYFYHKYVDAEWKKQFIKSHISLAGAWGGSLQIVKLFASGYNMDYFRMNFFAITAEKNYSAHNVKEFFADIDYRVGLEQYNLANPTLILESPGVETHCIYGSKVNTPESFTWAKGYFPNYQPSITFGDGDGTVNIRSLKFI
;
A
#
# COMPACT_ATOMS: atom_id res chain seq x y z
N MET A 1 21.92 -0.99 -21.97
CA MET A 1 21.47 0.28 -21.34
C MET A 1 20.24 -0.02 -20.49
N SER A 2 20.22 0.32 -19.20
CA SER A 2 19.03 0.10 -18.38
C SER A 2 17.94 1.12 -18.72
N LYS A 3 16.69 0.66 -18.87
CA LYS A 3 15.54 1.56 -18.91
C LYS A 3 15.40 2.17 -17.52
N LYS A 4 15.63 3.48 -17.39
CA LYS A 4 15.22 4.21 -16.18
C LYS A 4 13.71 4.02 -16.01
N GLY A 5 13.26 3.57 -14.85
CA GLY A 5 11.86 3.28 -14.59
C GLY A 5 11.00 4.55 -14.62
N ASN A 6 10.31 4.79 -15.72
CA ASN A 6 9.37 5.91 -15.86
C ASN A 6 8.07 5.61 -15.11
N TYR A 7 8.07 5.86 -13.80
CA TYR A 7 6.93 5.67 -12.92
C TYR A 7 6.06 6.94 -12.87
N PHE A 8 6.30 7.87 -11.93
CA PHE A 8 5.60 9.16 -11.86
C PHE A 8 5.95 10.16 -12.98
N ALA A 9 6.85 9.82 -13.91
CA ALA A 9 7.35 10.72 -14.94
C ALA A 9 6.23 11.32 -15.81
N TYR A 10 5.30 10.49 -16.28
CA TYR A 10 4.19 10.92 -17.14
C TYR A 10 3.21 11.84 -16.40
N ILE A 11 2.70 11.44 -15.23
CA ILE A 11 1.79 12.26 -14.40
C ILE A 11 2.42 13.64 -14.14
N ALA A 12 3.68 13.66 -13.71
CA ALA A 12 4.37 14.91 -13.39
C ALA A 12 4.66 15.77 -14.64
N ASN A 13 4.86 15.18 -15.83
CA ASN A 13 4.98 15.93 -17.08
C ASN A 13 3.65 16.53 -17.51
N THR A 14 2.54 15.79 -17.38
CA THR A 14 1.19 16.28 -17.64
C THR A 14 0.85 17.46 -16.73
N LEU A 15 1.09 17.36 -15.42
CA LEU A 15 0.91 18.48 -14.49
C LEU A 15 1.77 19.69 -14.87
N VAL A 16 3.02 19.49 -15.29
CA VAL A 16 3.89 20.58 -15.78
C VAL A 16 3.31 21.25 -17.03
N SER A 17 2.72 20.48 -17.96
CA SER A 17 2.03 21.05 -19.14
C SER A 17 0.80 21.89 -18.78
N TRP A 18 0.22 21.68 -17.60
CA TRP A 18 -0.87 22.49 -17.03
C TRP A 18 -0.37 23.68 -16.18
N GLY A 19 0.94 23.95 -16.17
CA GLY A 19 1.54 25.11 -15.48
C GLY A 19 2.13 24.81 -14.09
N TYR A 20 2.11 23.56 -13.61
CA TYR A 20 2.83 23.19 -12.39
C TYR A 20 4.36 23.29 -12.60
N LYS A 21 5.07 23.61 -11.51
CA LYS A 21 6.52 23.79 -11.47
C LYS A 21 7.12 22.81 -10.46
N ARG A 22 7.90 21.86 -10.98
CA ARG A 22 8.65 20.86 -10.19
C ARG A 22 9.49 21.57 -9.12
N GLY A 23 9.43 21.09 -7.88
CA GLY A 23 10.13 21.66 -6.74
C GLY A 23 9.46 22.89 -6.09
N LYS A 24 8.41 23.47 -6.69
CA LYS A 24 7.64 24.60 -6.10
C LYS A 24 6.24 24.19 -5.66
N ASN A 25 5.34 23.94 -6.61
CA ASN A 25 3.95 23.51 -6.35
C ASN A 25 3.68 22.07 -6.83
N LEU A 26 4.70 21.40 -7.36
CA LEU A 26 4.74 19.97 -7.62
C LEU A 26 5.98 19.37 -6.97
N VAL A 27 5.80 18.68 -5.85
CA VAL A 27 6.88 18.07 -5.05
C VAL A 27 6.64 16.57 -4.90
N GLY A 28 7.73 15.80 -4.77
CA GLY A 28 7.67 14.39 -4.40
C GLY A 28 8.02 14.21 -2.92
N ALA A 29 7.39 13.23 -2.27
CA ALA A 29 7.69 12.83 -0.89
C ALA A 29 8.13 11.34 -0.88
N PRO A 30 9.35 11.02 -1.34
CA PRO A 30 9.86 9.65 -1.31
C PRO A 30 10.14 9.19 0.13
N PHE A 31 9.98 7.90 0.39
CA PHE A 31 10.25 7.26 1.67
C PHE A 31 10.89 5.88 1.47
N ASP A 32 11.46 5.32 2.53
CA ASP A 32 11.99 3.96 2.53
C ASP A 32 10.84 2.94 2.60
N TRP A 33 10.38 2.51 1.44
CA TRP A 33 9.26 1.57 1.28
C TRP A 33 9.51 0.16 1.83
N ARG A 34 10.73 -0.12 2.32
CA ARG A 34 11.06 -1.40 2.98
C ARG A 34 10.65 -1.43 4.46
N LYS A 35 10.32 -0.26 5.02
CA LYS A 35 10.05 -0.05 6.45
C LYS A 35 8.56 -0.05 6.75
N SER A 36 8.20 -0.50 7.96
CA SER A 36 6.85 -0.36 8.49
C SER A 36 6.51 1.10 8.84
N PRO A 37 5.22 1.49 8.92
CA PRO A 37 4.82 2.83 9.37
C PRO A 37 5.44 3.27 10.72
N LEU A 38 5.68 2.33 11.65
CA LEU A 38 6.31 2.63 12.94
C LEU A 38 7.75 3.13 12.82
N GLU A 39 8.44 2.77 11.73
CA GLU A 39 9.84 3.13 11.47
C GLU A 39 9.98 4.36 10.53
N LEU A 40 8.86 4.96 10.13
CA LEU A 40 8.79 6.10 9.21
C LEU A 40 8.60 7.46 9.92
N LEU A 41 8.90 7.54 11.22
CA LEU A 41 8.70 8.77 12.03
C LEU A 41 9.41 10.00 11.44
N ASP A 42 10.67 9.86 11.01
CA ASP A 42 11.44 10.95 10.37
C ASP A 42 10.83 11.38 9.02
N PHE A 43 10.27 10.43 8.28
CA PHE A 43 9.54 10.71 7.05
C PHE A 43 8.25 11.48 7.36
N TYR A 44 7.49 11.10 8.38
CA TYR A 44 6.27 11.81 8.78
C TYR A 44 6.56 13.24 9.27
N ALA A 45 7.63 13.45 10.04
CA ALA A 45 8.10 14.79 10.41
C ALA A 45 8.40 15.62 9.15
N THR A 46 9.21 15.07 8.25
CA THR A 46 9.60 15.72 6.99
C THR A 46 8.39 15.99 6.08
N LEU A 47 7.42 15.08 6.02
CA LEU A 47 6.19 15.20 5.24
C LEU A 47 5.29 16.33 5.77
N LYS A 48 5.12 16.43 7.10
CA LYS A 48 4.35 17.50 7.75
C LYS A 48 4.95 18.86 7.39
N SER A 49 6.27 19.02 7.56
CA SER A 49 6.98 20.25 7.20
C SER A 49 6.98 20.54 5.70
N LEU A 50 7.04 19.50 4.85
CA LEU A 50 6.95 19.65 3.39
C LEU A 50 5.58 20.21 2.97
N ILE A 51 4.49 19.65 3.50
CA ILE A 51 3.12 20.10 3.20
C ILE A 51 2.93 21.55 3.65
N GLN A 52 3.34 21.89 4.88
CA GLN A 52 3.27 23.26 5.41
C GLN A 52 4.09 24.25 4.55
N ARG A 53 5.31 23.88 4.14
CA ARG A 53 6.14 24.71 3.26
C ARG A 53 5.49 24.93 1.89
N VAL A 54 4.89 23.89 1.30
CA VAL A 54 4.19 24.00 0.00
C VAL A 54 2.95 24.88 0.12
N TYR A 55 2.21 24.80 1.23
CA TYR A 55 1.07 25.66 1.54
C TYR A 55 1.50 27.14 1.56
N TYR A 56 2.46 27.51 2.42
CA TYR A 56 2.88 28.91 2.56
C TYR A 56 3.54 29.48 1.27
N TYR A 57 4.36 28.69 0.56
CA TYR A 57 4.96 29.13 -0.71
C TYR A 57 4.00 29.23 -1.90
N ASN A 58 2.77 28.74 -1.76
CA ASN A 58 1.71 28.85 -2.76
C ASN A 58 0.50 29.61 -2.20
N HIS A 59 0.76 30.73 -1.53
CA HIS A 59 -0.26 31.70 -1.08
C HIS A 59 -1.33 31.06 -0.18
N GLU A 60 -0.90 30.24 0.78
CA GLU A 60 -1.78 29.59 1.76
C GLU A 60 -2.85 28.69 1.11
N THR A 61 -2.52 28.10 -0.04
CA THR A 61 -3.41 27.17 -0.75
C THR A 61 -3.28 25.76 -0.16
N PRO A 62 -4.38 25.12 0.31
CA PRO A 62 -4.37 23.73 0.77
C PRO A 62 -3.90 22.74 -0.30
N VAL A 63 -3.10 21.76 0.11
CA VAL A 63 -2.36 20.85 -0.78
C VAL A 63 -3.25 19.67 -1.20
N VAL A 64 -3.24 19.33 -2.49
CA VAL A 64 -3.78 18.06 -2.98
C VAL A 64 -2.70 16.98 -2.86
N ILE A 65 -3.01 15.91 -2.15
CA ILE A 65 -2.13 14.75 -2.00
C ILE A 65 -2.47 13.72 -3.07
N LEU A 66 -1.46 13.09 -3.68
CA LEU A 66 -1.65 12.00 -4.63
C LEU A 66 -0.81 10.80 -4.16
N GLY A 67 -1.49 9.75 -3.70
CA GLY A 67 -0.88 8.48 -3.30
C GLY A 67 -1.05 7.43 -4.39
N HIS A 68 -0.09 6.49 -4.48
CA HIS A 68 -0.21 5.30 -5.33
C HIS A 68 0.10 4.03 -4.55
N SER A 69 -0.73 3.00 -4.70
CA SER A 69 -0.57 1.69 -4.06
C SER A 69 -0.34 1.85 -2.54
N MET A 70 0.77 1.33 -2.01
CA MET A 70 1.17 1.41 -0.60
C MET A 70 1.39 2.85 -0.08
N GLY A 71 1.59 3.84 -0.96
CA GLY A 71 1.62 5.25 -0.55
C GLY A 71 0.32 5.72 0.12
N ASN A 72 -0.82 5.08 -0.23
CA ASN A 72 -2.13 5.41 0.31
C ASN A 72 -2.30 5.00 1.79
N PRO A 73 -2.08 3.74 2.22
CA PRO A 73 -2.12 3.39 3.64
C PRO A 73 -1.02 4.10 4.47
N VAL A 74 0.16 4.36 3.90
CA VAL A 74 1.21 5.17 4.57
C VAL A 74 0.72 6.60 4.84
N MET A 75 -0.02 7.20 3.90
CA MET A 75 -0.68 8.51 4.10
C MET A 75 -1.85 8.41 5.09
N ASN A 76 -2.61 7.31 5.09
CA ASN A 76 -3.71 7.12 6.03
C ASN A 76 -3.21 7.03 7.48
N TYR A 77 -2.08 6.36 7.69
CA TYR A 77 -1.39 6.33 8.99
C TYR A 77 -1.02 7.74 9.45
N PHE A 78 -0.43 8.56 8.57
CA PHE A 78 -0.10 9.96 8.87
C PHE A 78 -1.34 10.76 9.31
N TYR A 79 -2.46 10.66 8.58
CA TYR A 79 -3.71 11.36 8.86
C TYR A 79 -4.41 11.00 10.18
N HIS A 80 -4.09 9.84 10.77
CA HIS A 80 -4.71 9.35 12.00
C HIS A 80 -3.76 9.36 13.21
N LYS A 81 -2.45 9.26 12.99
CA LYS A 81 -1.45 9.08 14.06
C LYS A 81 -0.46 10.24 14.20
N TYR A 82 -0.39 11.16 13.22
CA TYR A 82 0.64 12.22 13.18
C TYR A 82 0.09 13.66 13.05
N VAL A 83 -1.17 13.82 12.64
CA VAL A 83 -1.86 15.11 12.51
C VAL A 83 -3.29 15.04 13.04
N ASP A 84 -3.77 16.15 13.57
CA ASP A 84 -5.13 16.34 14.06
C ASP A 84 -6.10 16.83 12.96
N ALA A 85 -7.38 16.98 13.31
CA ALA A 85 -8.43 17.37 12.37
C ALA A 85 -8.30 18.82 11.88
N GLU A 86 -7.89 19.77 12.73
CA GLU A 86 -7.75 21.18 12.33
C GLU A 86 -6.53 21.37 11.43
N TRP A 87 -5.43 20.67 11.70
CA TRP A 87 -4.28 20.62 10.78
C TRP A 87 -4.69 20.07 9.42
N LYS A 88 -5.46 18.96 9.35
CA LYS A 88 -5.93 18.40 8.08
C LYS A 88 -6.81 19.40 7.31
N LYS A 89 -7.76 20.02 7.99
CA LYS A 89 -8.67 21.05 7.45
C LYS A 89 -7.95 22.30 6.95
N GLN A 90 -6.85 22.70 7.58
CA GLN A 90 -6.04 23.83 7.13
C GLN A 90 -5.16 23.49 5.92
N PHE A 91 -4.42 22.37 5.98
CA PHE A 91 -3.31 22.12 5.05
C PHE A 91 -3.65 21.20 3.87
N ILE A 92 -4.75 20.43 3.92
CA ILE A 92 -5.09 19.44 2.91
C ILE A 92 -6.37 19.84 2.19
N LYS A 93 -6.31 19.93 0.86
CA LYS A 93 -7.49 20.11 0.01
C LYS A 93 -8.25 18.79 -0.16
N SER A 94 -7.57 17.80 -0.72
CA SER A 94 -8.10 16.46 -0.95
C SER A 94 -6.98 15.44 -1.16
N HIS A 95 -7.33 14.16 -1.10
CA HIS A 95 -6.45 13.02 -1.33
C HIS A 95 -6.91 12.22 -2.56
N ILE A 96 -6.10 12.18 -3.60
CA ILE A 96 -6.30 11.32 -4.78
C ILE A 96 -5.58 10.00 -4.51
N SER A 97 -6.35 8.92 -4.33
CA SER A 97 -5.82 7.57 -4.11
C SER A 97 -5.81 6.79 -5.41
N LEU A 98 -4.63 6.53 -5.96
CA LEU A 98 -4.44 5.66 -7.11
C LEU A 98 -4.14 4.23 -6.65
N ALA A 99 -4.98 3.26 -7.04
CA ALA A 99 -4.82 1.83 -6.73
C ALA A 99 -4.58 1.55 -5.23
N GLY A 100 -5.38 2.17 -4.35
CA GLY A 100 -5.23 2.11 -2.89
C GLY A 100 -5.14 0.69 -2.33
N ALA A 101 -3.96 0.30 -1.85
CA ALA A 101 -3.73 -0.98 -1.17
C ALA A 101 -4.22 -0.91 0.30
N TRP A 102 -5.46 -0.51 0.51
CA TRP A 102 -6.00 -0.12 1.83
C TRP A 102 -5.99 -1.23 2.87
N GLY A 103 -6.51 -2.42 2.53
CA GLY A 103 -6.25 -3.64 3.31
C GLY A 103 -5.02 -4.40 2.81
N GLY A 104 -4.72 -4.24 1.51
CA GLY A 104 -3.52 -4.70 0.83
C GLY A 104 -3.76 -5.75 -0.28
N SER A 105 -2.72 -6.49 -0.66
CA SER A 105 -2.69 -7.52 -1.71
C SER A 105 -2.37 -8.91 -1.16
N LEU A 106 -2.85 -9.94 -1.87
CA LEU A 106 -2.53 -11.34 -1.57
C LEU A 106 -1.22 -11.82 -2.21
N GLN A 107 -0.59 -11.06 -3.11
CA GLN A 107 0.63 -11.53 -3.79
C GLN A 107 1.76 -11.86 -2.79
N ILE A 108 1.78 -11.27 -1.59
CA ILE A 108 2.69 -11.64 -0.49
C ILE A 108 2.71 -13.11 -0.11
N VAL A 109 1.59 -13.82 -0.22
CA VAL A 109 1.54 -15.22 0.20
C VAL A 109 2.42 -16.05 -0.72
N LYS A 110 2.42 -15.67 -1.99
CA LYS A 110 3.36 -16.19 -2.97
C LYS A 110 4.79 -15.72 -2.68
N LEU A 111 5.03 -14.47 -2.23
CA LEU A 111 6.35 -14.01 -1.75
C LEU A 111 6.94 -14.95 -0.73
N PHE A 112 6.26 -15.10 0.41
CA PHE A 112 6.81 -15.79 1.56
C PHE A 112 6.98 -17.28 1.31
N ALA A 113 6.06 -17.92 0.57
CA ALA A 113 6.19 -19.33 0.23
C ALA A 113 7.18 -19.60 -0.92
N SER A 114 7.21 -18.75 -1.96
CA SER A 114 7.81 -19.09 -3.27
C SER A 114 8.33 -17.92 -4.13
N GLY A 115 8.42 -16.70 -3.58
CA GLY A 115 8.90 -15.48 -4.25
C GLY A 115 7.84 -14.54 -4.86
N TYR A 116 8.11 -13.22 -4.77
CA TYR A 116 7.38 -12.02 -5.27
C TYR A 116 6.22 -11.41 -4.44
N ASN A 117 6.31 -10.10 -4.11
CA ASN A 117 5.54 -9.28 -3.13
C ASN A 117 4.12 -8.82 -3.62
N MET A 118 3.18 -8.19 -2.87
CA MET A 118 3.16 -7.47 -1.55
C MET A 118 1.87 -7.77 -0.72
N ASP A 119 1.83 -7.33 0.56
CA ASP A 119 0.82 -7.58 1.65
C ASP A 119 -0.51 -6.83 1.52
N TYR A 120 -1.66 -7.20 2.14
CA TYR A 120 -2.21 -8.41 2.81
C TYR A 120 -3.78 -8.41 2.64
N PHE A 121 -4.58 -9.37 3.15
CA PHE A 121 -6.07 -9.20 3.31
C PHE A 121 -6.75 -10.29 4.17
N ARG A 122 -7.92 -9.98 4.78
CA ARG A 122 -8.78 -11.01 5.43
C ARG A 122 -9.54 -11.83 4.38
N MET A 123 -9.03 -13.03 4.10
CA MET A 123 -9.71 -14.08 3.34
C MET A 123 -10.02 -15.29 4.21
N ASN A 124 -10.99 -16.11 3.81
CA ASN A 124 -11.27 -17.40 4.45
C ASN A 124 -10.02 -18.27 4.47
N PHE A 125 -9.33 -18.40 3.33
CA PHE A 125 -7.99 -19.00 3.21
C PHE A 125 -7.17 -18.24 2.16
N PHE A 126 -5.88 -18.06 2.42
CA PHE A 126 -4.93 -17.38 1.53
C PHE A 126 -3.95 -18.35 0.86
N ALA A 127 -3.59 -19.45 1.54
CA ALA A 127 -2.80 -20.56 1.01
C ALA A 127 -3.49 -21.88 1.34
N ILE A 128 -3.52 -22.79 0.37
CA ILE A 128 -4.19 -24.09 0.45
C ILE A 128 -3.14 -25.15 0.07
N THR A 129 -2.99 -26.17 0.92
CA THR A 129 -2.10 -27.30 0.68
C THR A 129 -2.87 -28.61 0.81
N ALA A 130 -2.23 -29.73 0.50
CA ALA A 130 -2.84 -31.05 0.70
C ALA A 130 -3.09 -31.42 2.18
N GLU A 131 -2.48 -30.70 3.13
CA GLU A 131 -2.48 -31.05 4.56
C GLU A 131 -3.11 -29.96 5.45
N LYS A 132 -3.04 -28.69 5.04
CA LYS A 132 -3.51 -27.54 5.81
C LYS A 132 -3.96 -26.37 4.92
N ASN A 133 -4.98 -25.65 5.38
CA ASN A 133 -5.38 -24.37 4.83
C ASN A 133 -4.95 -23.24 5.78
N TYR A 134 -4.34 -22.19 5.24
CA TYR A 134 -3.85 -21.03 5.99
C TYR A 134 -4.75 -19.82 5.76
N SER A 135 -5.01 -19.08 6.83
CA SER A 135 -5.83 -17.88 6.90
C SER A 135 -5.20 -16.88 7.88
N ALA A 136 -5.78 -15.69 8.00
CA ALA A 136 -5.34 -14.71 9.00
C ALA A 136 -5.39 -15.24 10.45
N HIS A 137 -6.14 -16.31 10.73
CA HIS A 137 -6.27 -16.91 12.07
C HIS A 137 -5.12 -17.85 12.46
N ASN A 138 -4.42 -18.46 11.48
CA ASN A 138 -3.31 -19.40 11.72
C ASN A 138 -2.01 -19.00 10.99
N VAL A 139 -1.80 -17.70 10.76
CA VAL A 139 -0.59 -17.14 10.13
C VAL A 139 0.71 -17.50 10.87
N LYS A 140 0.65 -17.74 12.19
CA LYS A 140 1.79 -18.26 12.97
C LYS A 140 2.25 -19.64 12.48
N GLU A 141 1.32 -20.50 12.11
CA GLU A 141 1.65 -21.82 11.55
C GLU A 141 2.21 -21.67 10.13
N PHE A 142 1.65 -20.78 9.31
CA PHE A 142 2.19 -20.49 7.98
C PHE A 142 3.68 -20.11 8.04
N PHE A 143 4.07 -19.14 8.89
CA PHE A 143 5.47 -18.74 9.03
C PHE A 143 6.39 -19.82 9.61
N ALA A 144 5.85 -20.76 10.40
CA ALA A 144 6.61 -21.92 10.89
C ALA A 144 6.79 -22.97 9.79
N ASP A 145 5.74 -23.26 9.02
CA ASP A 145 5.71 -24.30 7.99
C ASP A 145 6.53 -23.91 6.73
N ILE A 146 6.87 -22.63 6.55
CA ILE A 146 7.83 -22.14 5.53
C ILE A 146 9.24 -21.86 6.07
N ASP A 147 9.51 -22.17 7.34
CA ASP A 147 10.76 -21.86 8.06
C ASP A 147 11.18 -20.36 8.06
N TYR A 148 10.21 -19.44 8.03
CA TYR A 148 10.45 -17.98 8.05
C TYR A 148 9.90 -17.33 9.33
N ARG A 149 10.44 -17.75 10.48
CA ARG A 149 9.96 -17.32 11.80
C ARG A 149 10.03 -15.81 12.04
N VAL A 150 11.04 -15.14 11.47
CA VAL A 150 11.18 -13.67 11.54
C VAL A 150 10.00 -12.95 10.87
N GLY A 151 9.38 -13.56 9.85
CA GLY A 151 8.19 -13.00 9.20
C GLY A 151 6.99 -12.87 10.14
N LEU A 152 6.87 -13.72 11.17
CA LEU A 152 5.83 -13.59 12.18
C LEU A 152 6.05 -12.36 13.07
N GLU A 153 7.30 -12.05 13.41
CA GLU A 153 7.63 -10.84 14.19
C GLU A 153 7.34 -9.58 13.37
N GLN A 154 7.78 -9.56 12.10
CA GLN A 154 7.48 -8.49 11.16
C GLN A 154 5.97 -8.29 10.97
N TYR A 155 5.21 -9.37 10.79
CA TYR A 155 3.75 -9.33 10.70
C TYR A 155 3.10 -8.74 11.95
N ASN A 156 3.52 -9.19 13.14
CA ASN A 156 2.98 -8.70 14.40
C ASN A 156 3.29 -7.21 14.65
N LEU A 157 4.43 -6.71 14.17
CA LEU A 157 4.78 -5.28 14.19
C LEU A 157 3.97 -4.46 13.18
N ALA A 158 3.73 -4.99 11.97
CA ALA A 158 3.03 -4.28 10.90
C ALA A 158 1.50 -4.27 11.06
N ASN A 159 0.90 -5.37 11.49
CA ASN A 159 -0.56 -5.54 11.64
C ASN A 159 -1.27 -4.41 12.43
N PRO A 160 -0.80 -3.92 13.59
CA PRO A 160 -1.45 -2.82 14.31
C PRO A 160 -1.32 -1.44 13.62
N THR A 161 -0.53 -1.33 12.55
CA THR A 161 -0.38 -0.10 11.76
C THR A 161 -1.42 0.04 10.65
N LEU A 162 -2.18 -1.03 10.37
CA LEU A 162 -3.20 -1.03 9.33
C LEU A 162 -4.41 -0.19 9.76
N ILE A 163 -4.60 0.97 9.12
CA ILE A 163 -5.75 1.84 9.36
C ILE A 163 -6.70 1.77 8.18
N LEU A 164 -7.88 1.23 8.47
CA LEU A 164 -9.00 1.04 7.55
C LEU A 164 -10.10 2.09 7.73
N GLU A 165 -9.94 3.00 8.69
CA GLU A 165 -10.80 4.16 8.91
C GLU A 165 -10.59 5.21 7.81
N SER A 166 -11.64 5.99 7.53
CA SER A 166 -11.61 7.06 6.53
C SER A 166 -10.61 8.16 6.93
N PRO A 167 -9.78 8.68 6.01
CA PRO A 167 -8.71 9.64 6.32
C PRO A 167 -9.17 10.97 6.94
N GLY A 168 -10.47 11.27 6.91
CA GLY A 168 -11.03 12.52 7.43
C GLY A 168 -10.66 13.74 6.59
N VAL A 169 -10.44 13.55 5.29
CA VAL A 169 -10.29 14.58 4.25
C VAL A 169 -11.07 14.14 3.01
N GLU A 170 -11.44 15.08 2.14
CA GLU A 170 -12.03 14.75 0.84
C GLU A 170 -11.12 13.79 0.08
N THR A 171 -11.65 12.65 -0.38
CA THR A 171 -10.87 11.57 -0.96
C THR A 171 -11.48 11.11 -2.29
N HIS A 172 -10.64 11.01 -3.33
CA HIS A 172 -11.01 10.53 -4.64
C HIS A 172 -10.30 9.20 -4.92
N CYS A 173 -11.01 8.09 -4.83
CA CYS A 173 -10.47 6.75 -5.08
C CYS A 173 -10.55 6.38 -6.57
N ILE A 174 -9.40 6.10 -7.18
CA ILE A 174 -9.26 5.67 -8.58
C ILE A 174 -8.54 4.32 -8.58
N TYR A 175 -9.18 3.27 -9.09
CA TYR A 175 -8.63 1.92 -9.07
C TYR A 175 -9.00 1.12 -10.32
N GLY A 176 -8.15 0.14 -10.65
CA GLY A 176 -8.44 -0.85 -11.70
C GLY A 176 -9.52 -1.83 -11.25
N SER A 177 -10.29 -2.35 -12.20
CA SER A 177 -11.20 -3.48 -11.99
C SER A 177 -11.28 -4.32 -13.26
N LYS A 178 -11.79 -5.54 -13.13
CA LYS A 178 -11.92 -6.57 -14.16
C LYS A 178 -10.57 -7.03 -14.75
N VAL A 179 -9.49 -6.89 -13.99
CA VAL A 179 -8.18 -7.47 -14.30
C VAL A 179 -7.96 -8.68 -13.40
N ASN A 180 -7.60 -9.83 -14.00
CA ASN A 180 -7.36 -11.08 -13.28
C ASN A 180 -6.29 -10.86 -12.19
N THR A 181 -6.72 -10.93 -10.92
CA THR A 181 -5.88 -10.64 -9.75
C THR A 181 -5.79 -11.87 -8.85
N PRO A 182 -4.60 -12.32 -8.43
CA PRO A 182 -4.46 -13.49 -7.56
C PRO A 182 -5.31 -13.41 -6.30
N GLU A 183 -6.12 -14.44 -6.05
CA GLU A 183 -7.07 -14.52 -4.93
C GLU A 183 -6.80 -15.69 -3.97
N SER A 184 -6.19 -16.77 -4.44
CA SER A 184 -5.65 -17.82 -3.57
C SER A 184 -4.55 -18.61 -4.28
N PHE A 185 -3.71 -19.26 -3.47
CA PHE A 185 -2.61 -20.10 -3.93
C PHE A 185 -2.79 -21.53 -3.43
N THR A 186 -2.70 -22.49 -4.34
CA THR A 186 -2.93 -23.92 -4.05
C THR A 186 -1.70 -24.74 -4.44
N TRP A 187 -1.19 -25.54 -3.49
CA TRP A 187 -0.09 -26.47 -3.68
C TRP A 187 -0.56 -27.93 -3.64
N ALA A 188 -0.06 -28.73 -4.59
CA ALA A 188 -0.19 -30.18 -4.53
C ALA A 188 0.65 -30.79 -3.39
N LYS A 189 0.35 -32.03 -3.00
CA LYS A 189 1.07 -32.74 -1.93
C LYS A 189 2.57 -32.83 -2.24
N GLY A 190 3.42 -32.38 -1.31
CA GLY A 190 4.88 -32.37 -1.46
C GLY A 190 5.46 -31.18 -2.23
N TYR A 191 4.63 -30.25 -2.73
CA TYR A 191 5.10 -29.07 -3.48
C TYR A 191 5.19 -27.78 -2.63
N PHE A 192 4.55 -27.74 -1.46
CA PHE A 192 4.69 -26.63 -0.52
C PHE A 192 5.96 -26.79 0.33
N PRO A 193 6.68 -25.70 0.68
CA PRO A 193 6.55 -24.34 0.13
C PRO A 193 7.34 -24.15 -1.19
N ASN A 194 8.34 -25.00 -1.45
CA ASN A 194 9.46 -24.73 -2.36
C ASN A 194 9.14 -24.65 -3.86
N TYR A 195 7.91 -24.97 -4.29
CA TYR A 195 7.51 -24.96 -5.69
C TYR A 195 6.40 -23.93 -5.95
N GLN A 196 6.18 -23.58 -7.23
CA GLN A 196 5.17 -22.59 -7.61
C GLN A 196 3.74 -23.13 -7.45
N PRO A 197 2.81 -22.37 -6.84
CA PRO A 197 1.41 -22.76 -6.69
C PRO A 197 0.59 -22.61 -7.98
N SER A 198 -0.52 -23.34 -8.05
CA SER A 198 -1.67 -22.97 -8.89
C SER A 198 -2.34 -21.72 -8.31
N ILE A 199 -2.74 -20.79 -9.17
CA ILE A 199 -3.32 -19.50 -8.78
C ILE A 199 -4.81 -19.47 -9.13
N THR A 200 -5.67 -19.20 -8.15
CA THR A 200 -7.05 -18.79 -8.41
C THR A 200 -7.08 -17.28 -8.60
N PHE A 201 -7.77 -16.79 -9.63
CA PHE A 201 -7.89 -15.36 -9.91
C PHE A 201 -9.30 -14.85 -9.61
N GLY A 202 -9.36 -13.67 -8.99
CA GLY A 202 -10.56 -12.87 -8.77
C GLY A 202 -10.43 -11.48 -9.39
N ASP A 203 -11.39 -10.61 -9.07
CA ASP A 203 -11.44 -9.22 -9.56
C ASP A 203 -10.42 -8.30 -8.82
N GLY A 204 -9.89 -7.31 -9.54
CA GLY A 204 -8.93 -6.32 -9.06
C GLY A 204 -8.23 -5.58 -10.20
N ASP A 205 -7.03 -5.04 -9.93
CA ASP A 205 -6.18 -4.31 -10.89
C ASP A 205 -5.01 -5.14 -11.47
N GLY A 206 -4.96 -6.44 -11.16
CA GLY A 206 -3.86 -7.36 -11.46
C GLY A 206 -2.93 -7.61 -10.28
N THR A 207 -2.90 -6.71 -9.28
CA THR A 207 -2.08 -6.82 -8.07
C THR A 207 -2.91 -6.76 -6.79
N VAL A 208 -3.78 -5.76 -6.66
CA VAL A 208 -4.61 -5.51 -5.48
C VAL A 208 -6.03 -5.99 -5.77
N ASN A 209 -6.58 -6.87 -4.90
CA ASN A 209 -7.92 -7.39 -5.09
C ASN A 209 -8.98 -6.28 -4.93
N ILE A 210 -10.10 -6.40 -5.66
CA ILE A 210 -11.15 -5.37 -5.70
C ILE A 210 -11.70 -5.00 -4.31
N ARG A 211 -11.72 -5.97 -3.37
CA ARG A 211 -12.13 -5.76 -1.96
C ARG A 211 -11.21 -4.84 -1.17
N SER A 212 -9.92 -4.77 -1.50
CA SER A 212 -9.00 -3.79 -0.92
C SER A 212 -9.12 -2.44 -1.62
N LEU A 213 -9.26 -2.44 -2.94
CA LEU A 213 -9.38 -1.21 -3.71
C LEU A 213 -10.64 -0.40 -3.34
N LYS A 214 -11.72 -1.10 -2.98
CA LYS A 214 -13.03 -0.53 -2.58
C LYS A 214 -13.18 -0.27 -1.07
N PHE A 215 -12.12 -0.34 -0.26
CA PHE A 215 -12.28 -0.29 1.19
C PHE A 215 -12.67 1.11 1.72
N ILE A 216 -12.18 2.17 1.07
CA ILE A 216 -12.39 3.59 1.44
C ILE A 216 -13.01 4.31 0.25
#